data_AF-A0A1F9AE78-F1
#
_entry.id   AF-A0A1F9AE78-F1
#
_cell.length_a   1.000
_cell.length_b   1.000
_cell.length_c   1.000
_cell.angle_alpha   90.00
_cell.angle_beta   90.00
_cell.angle_gamma   90.00
#
_symmetry.space_group_name_H-M   'P 1'
#
loop_
_entity.id
_entity.type
_entity.pdbx_description
1 polymer ?
#
loop_
_entity_poly.entity_id
_entity_poly.type
_entity_poly.pdbx_seq_one_letter_code
_entity_poly.pdbx_strand_id
1 'polypeptide(L)'
;MRKGTVLFHPRFEFTDGEIGSKYLIILNTPDIKKSEPFLFCKTTSQSQNKPKTTGCHAEKNLYCIEENSDFFPRRTWVQFFEIFEASHDKFIEQHFARGLQVRAE
;
A
#
# COMPACT_ATOMS: atom_id res chain seq x y z
N MET A 1 -3.88 4.35 13.32
CA MET A 1 -3.03 3.55 12.41
C MET A 1 -1.62 4.11 12.44
N ARG A 2 -0.64 3.23 12.34
CA ARG A 2 0.79 3.57 12.43
C ARG A 2 1.50 3.30 11.11
N LYS A 3 2.68 3.90 10.94
CA LYS A 3 3.58 3.52 9.83
C LYS A 3 3.82 2.01 9.84
N GLY A 4 3.78 1.39 8.66
CA GLY A 4 3.90 -0.06 8.47
C GLY A 4 2.57 -0.82 8.45
N THR A 5 1.45 -0.20 8.86
CA THR A 5 0.13 -0.82 8.73
C THR A 5 -0.14 -1.22 7.27
N VAL A 6 -0.57 -2.46 7.05
CA VAL A 6 -0.98 -2.95 5.73
C VAL A 6 -2.50 -2.96 5.61
N LEU A 7 -2.97 -2.37 4.53
CA LEU A 7 -4.37 -2.28 4.17
C LEU A 7 -4.65 -3.15 2.94
N PHE A 8 -5.84 -3.72 2.87
CA PHE A 8 -6.39 -4.33 1.67
C PHE A 8 -7.54 -3.49 1.15
N HIS A 9 -7.36 -2.90 -0.01
CA HIS A 9 -8.35 -2.06 -0.69
C HIS A 9 -8.97 -2.87 -1.84
N PRO A 10 -10.20 -3.41 -1.73
CA PRO A 10 -10.79 -4.28 -2.74
C PRO A 10 -11.19 -3.55 -4.04
N ARG A 11 -11.41 -2.23 -3.96
CA ARG A 11 -11.83 -1.38 -5.10
C ARG A 11 -10.93 -0.16 -5.27
N PHE A 12 -9.62 -0.39 -5.28
CA PHE A 12 -8.63 0.68 -5.44
C PHE A 12 -8.68 1.21 -6.87
N GLU A 13 -8.71 2.53 -7.00
CA GLU A 13 -8.76 3.23 -8.28
C GLU A 13 -7.35 3.72 -8.62
N PHE A 14 -6.81 3.24 -9.73
CA PHE A 14 -5.50 3.61 -10.22
C PHE A 14 -5.55 4.96 -10.95
N THR A 15 -4.38 5.54 -11.20
CA THR A 15 -4.25 6.86 -11.85
C THR A 15 -4.76 6.88 -13.30
N ASP A 16 -4.83 5.72 -13.94
CA ASP A 16 -5.43 5.51 -15.28
C ASP A 16 -6.95 5.27 -15.23
N GLY A 17 -7.56 5.28 -14.03
CA GLY A 17 -8.99 5.04 -13.82
C GLY A 17 -9.37 3.55 -13.73
N GLU A 18 -8.42 2.61 -13.88
CA GLU A 18 -8.71 1.21 -13.64
C GLU A 18 -9.07 0.96 -12.16
N ILE A 19 -9.92 -0.04 -11.91
CA ILE A 19 -10.32 -0.43 -10.56
C ILE A 19 -9.87 -1.87 -10.30
N GLY A 20 -9.20 -2.10 -9.16
CA GLY A 20 -8.80 -3.44 -8.75
C GLY A 20 -8.50 -3.57 -7.26
N SER A 21 -8.33 -4.81 -6.80
CA SER A 21 -7.96 -5.07 -5.42
C SER A 21 -6.47 -4.89 -5.19
N LYS A 22 -6.06 -4.17 -4.15
CA LYS A 22 -4.65 -3.91 -3.84
C LYS A 22 -4.32 -3.96 -2.36
N TYR A 23 -3.09 -4.36 -2.06
CA TYR A 23 -2.49 -4.08 -0.76
C TYR A 23 -1.81 -2.72 -0.80
N LEU A 24 -2.01 -1.94 0.26
CA LEU A 24 -1.42 -0.62 0.47
C LEU A 24 -0.66 -0.64 1.79
N ILE A 25 0.47 0.07 1.87
CA ILE A 25 1.26 0.18 3.10
C ILE A 25 1.29 1.63 3.53
N ILE A 26 0.89 1.89 4.78
CA ILE A 26 0.94 3.21 5.39
C ILE A 26 2.40 3.59 5.67
N LEU A 27 2.83 4.77 5.20
CA LEU A 27 4.20 5.26 5.29
C LEU A 27 4.45 6.20 6.48
N ASN A 28 3.41 6.80 7.04
CA ASN A 28 3.50 7.72 8.17
C ASN A 28 2.55 7.33 9.32
N THR A 29 2.74 7.92 10.49
CA THR A 29 1.74 7.92 11.56
C THR A 29 1.16 9.33 11.60
N PRO A 30 0.03 9.61 10.92
CA PRO A 30 -0.43 10.99 10.74
C PRO A 30 -0.90 11.62 12.05
N ASP A 31 -0.52 12.88 12.27
CA ASP A 31 -1.10 13.72 13.33
C ASP A 31 -2.46 14.28 12.88
N ILE A 32 -3.53 13.62 13.36
CA ILE A 32 -4.92 14.00 13.04
C ILE A 32 -5.22 15.43 13.51
N LYS A 33 -4.63 15.90 14.62
CA LYS A 33 -4.90 17.27 15.14
C LYS A 33 -4.35 18.34 14.21
N LYS A 34 -3.32 18.01 13.44
CA LYS A 34 -2.72 18.88 12.41
C LYS A 34 -3.30 18.63 11.03
N SER A 35 -4.31 17.77 10.91
CA SER A 35 -4.89 17.36 9.63
C SER A 35 -3.87 16.75 8.66
N GLU A 36 -2.87 16.03 9.17
CA GLU A 36 -1.90 15.34 8.32
C GLU A 36 -2.59 14.20 7.54
N PRO A 37 -2.32 14.05 6.23
CA PRO A 37 -2.89 12.98 5.44
C PRO A 37 -2.25 11.63 5.78
N PHE A 38 -2.98 10.56 5.50
CA PHE A 38 -2.39 9.23 5.38
C PHE A 38 -1.59 9.16 4.09
N LEU A 39 -0.31 8.83 4.22
CA LEU A 39 0.56 8.52 3.10
C LEU A 39 0.63 7.01 2.94
N PHE A 40 0.46 6.51 1.72
CA PHE A 40 0.58 5.09 1.45
C PHE A 40 1.18 4.81 0.08
N CYS A 41 1.86 3.67 -0.03
CA CYS A 41 2.33 3.15 -1.31
C CYS A 41 1.57 1.89 -1.69
N LYS A 42 1.52 1.62 -3.00
CA LYS A 42 0.91 0.40 -3.53
C LYS A 42 1.90 -0.75 -3.54
N THR A 43 1.36 -1.97 -3.55
CA THR A 43 2.14 -3.16 -3.84
C THR A 43 1.68 -3.82 -5.15
N THR A 44 2.54 -4.66 -5.71
CA THR A 44 2.22 -5.48 -6.87
C THR A 44 2.86 -6.85 -6.77
N SER A 45 2.19 -7.87 -7.29
CA SER A 45 2.73 -9.21 -7.47
C SER A 45 3.14 -9.48 -8.92
N GLN A 46 3.06 -8.48 -9.81
CA GLN A 46 3.48 -8.62 -11.20
C GLN A 46 5.01 -8.52 -11.26
N SER A 47 5.69 -9.59 -11.69
CA SER A 47 7.15 -9.72 -11.61
C SER A 47 7.93 -9.05 -12.75
N GLN A 48 7.25 -8.57 -13.80
CA GLN A 48 7.92 -8.01 -14.97
C GLN A 48 8.87 -6.87 -14.58
N ASN A 49 10.14 -7.00 -14.99
CA ASN A 49 11.25 -6.08 -14.73
C ASN A 49 11.62 -5.85 -13.24
N LYS A 50 11.16 -6.71 -12.33
CA LYS A 50 11.41 -6.57 -10.88
C LYS A 50 12.51 -7.50 -10.38
N PRO A 51 13.26 -7.06 -9.35
CA PRO A 51 14.30 -7.89 -8.76
C PRO A 51 13.70 -9.14 -8.12
N LYS A 52 14.39 -10.27 -8.26
CA LYS A 52 13.96 -11.55 -7.67
C LYS A 52 14.44 -11.72 -6.24
N THR A 53 15.55 -11.10 -5.86
CA THR A 53 16.10 -11.18 -4.51
C THR A 53 15.21 -10.42 -3.53
N THR A 54 14.99 -10.98 -2.35
CA THR A 54 14.20 -10.38 -1.27
C THR A 54 14.97 -9.25 -0.57
N GLY A 55 14.24 -8.25 -0.08
CA GLY A 55 14.81 -7.09 0.61
C GLY A 55 14.76 -5.79 -0.21
N CYS A 56 15.61 -4.84 0.17
CA CYS A 56 15.62 -3.48 -0.38
C CYS A 56 16.40 -3.41 -1.70
N HIS A 57 15.79 -2.73 -2.68
CA HIS A 57 16.37 -2.40 -4.00
C HIS A 57 16.22 -0.89 -4.21
N ALA A 58 17.06 -0.13 -3.50
CA ALA A 58 16.98 1.33 -3.43
C ALA A 58 17.12 1.99 -4.82
N GLU A 59 17.94 1.41 -5.69
CA GLU A 59 18.15 1.89 -7.07
C GLU A 59 16.88 1.81 -7.94
N LYS A 60 15.90 1.02 -7.52
CA LYS A 60 14.59 0.89 -8.19
C LYS A 60 13.43 1.47 -7.38
N ASN A 61 13.70 1.98 -6.17
CA ASN A 61 12.66 2.36 -5.20
C ASN A 61 11.68 1.21 -4.93
N LEU A 62 12.20 -0.01 -4.74
CA LEU A 62 11.41 -1.21 -4.47
C LEU A 62 11.87 -1.92 -3.20
N TYR A 63 10.93 -2.56 -2.52
CA TYR A 63 11.22 -3.60 -1.54
C TYR A 63 10.53 -4.89 -1.94
N CYS A 64 11.29 -5.98 -2.05
CA CYS A 64 10.81 -7.29 -2.45
C CYS A 64 10.50 -8.13 -1.21
N ILE A 65 9.26 -8.60 -1.10
CA ILE A 65 8.75 -9.48 -0.06
C ILE A 65 8.63 -10.88 -0.67
N GLU A 66 9.18 -11.87 0.03
CA GLU A 66 9.10 -13.29 -0.36
C GLU A 66 7.64 -13.76 -0.39
N GLU A 67 7.34 -14.76 -1.21
CA GLU A 67 6.01 -15.37 -1.20
C GLU A 67 5.71 -16.07 0.13
N ASN A 68 4.43 -16.06 0.53
CA ASN A 68 3.95 -16.63 1.80
C ASN A 68 4.57 -15.99 3.06
N SER A 69 5.17 -14.81 2.92
CA SER A 69 5.52 -13.97 4.08
C SER A 69 4.27 -13.28 4.59
N ASP A 70 3.90 -13.56 5.84
CA ASP A 70 2.71 -13.01 6.52
C ASP A 70 1.40 -13.24 5.74
N PHE A 71 0.82 -12.16 5.20
CA PHE A 71 -0.44 -12.15 4.45
C PHE A 71 -0.23 -11.89 2.94
N PHE A 72 1.00 -12.01 2.44
CA PHE A 72 1.32 -11.91 1.02
C PHE A 72 1.42 -13.32 0.39
N PRO A 73 0.37 -13.83 -0.28
CA PRO A 73 0.37 -15.19 -0.83
C PRO A 73 1.27 -15.36 -2.06
N ARG A 74 1.83 -14.26 -2.59
CA ARG A 74 2.72 -14.23 -3.75
C ARG A 74 3.86 -13.28 -3.46
N ARG A 75 5.01 -13.50 -4.10
CA ARG A 75 6.12 -12.55 -4.09
C ARG A 75 5.58 -11.17 -4.47
N THR A 76 5.83 -10.20 -3.60
CA THR A 76 5.19 -8.89 -3.67
C THR A 76 6.26 -7.81 -3.62
N TRP A 77 6.13 -6.81 -4.48
CA TRP A 77 7.00 -5.65 -4.49
C TRP A 77 6.23 -4.44 -3.97
N VAL A 78 6.78 -3.82 -2.94
CA VAL A 78 6.36 -2.51 -2.45
C VAL A 78 6.97 -1.44 -3.35
N GLN A 79 6.15 -0.53 -3.86
CA GLN A 79 6.54 0.44 -4.88
C GLN A 79 6.62 1.85 -4.27
N PHE A 80 7.83 2.35 -4.00
CA PHE A 80 8.02 3.65 -3.33
C PHE A 80 8.11 4.84 -4.28
N PHE A 81 8.05 4.61 -5.60
CA PHE A 81 8.10 5.68 -6.61
C PHE A 81 6.76 6.40 -6.81
N GLU A 82 5.66 5.89 -6.23
CA GLU A 82 4.34 6.52 -6.27
C GLU A 82 3.74 6.49 -4.86
N ILE A 83 3.55 7.69 -4.30
CA ILE A 83 2.95 7.90 -2.99
C ILE A 83 1.57 8.47 -3.20
N PHE A 84 0.60 7.84 -2.55
CA PHE A 84 -0.78 8.27 -2.54
C PHE A 84 -1.11 8.93 -1.21
N GLU A 85 -2.00 9.91 -1.27
CA GLU A 85 -2.45 10.66 -0.12
C GLU A 85 -3.96 10.54 0.05
N ALA A 86 -4.41 10.36 1.29
CA ALA A 86 -5.81 10.49 1.66
C ALA A 86 -5.93 11.34 2.92
N SER A 87 -6.81 12.34 2.88
CA SER A 87 -7.26 13.01 4.09
C SER A 87 -7.96 11.99 5.01
N HIS A 88 -8.07 12.34 6.29
CA HIS A 88 -8.76 11.50 7.26
C HIS A 88 -10.20 11.16 6.84
N ASP A 89 -10.94 12.14 6.33
CA ASP A 89 -12.32 11.94 5.88
C ASP A 89 -12.40 11.00 4.67
N LYS A 90 -11.51 11.18 3.69
CA LYS A 90 -11.44 10.31 2.51
C LYS A 90 -11.03 8.88 2.89
N PHE A 91 -10.14 8.74 3.88
CA PHE A 91 -9.76 7.44 4.40
C PHE A 91 -10.95 6.71 5.05
N ILE A 92 -11.72 7.41 5.89
CA ILE A 92 -12.93 6.88 6.51
C ILE A 92 -13.96 6.49 5.44
N GLU A 93 -14.17 7.34 4.44
CA GLU A 93 -15.05 7.06 3.31
C GLU A 93 -14.60 5.77 2.60
N GLN A 94 -13.31 5.60 2.31
CA GLN A 94 -12.79 4.38 1.68
C GLN A 94 -12.99 3.14 2.55
N HIS A 95 -12.87 3.27 3.88
CA HIS A 95 -13.15 2.19 4.82
C HIS A 95 -14.61 1.72 4.75
N PHE A 96 -15.56 2.63 4.92
CA PHE A 96 -16.97 2.27 4.98
C PHE A 96 -17.60 2.06 3.61
N ALA A 97 -17.35 2.95 2.66
CA ALA A 97 -17.95 2.88 1.33
C ALA A 97 -17.22 1.88 0.44
N ARG A 98 -15.88 1.88 0.42
CA ARG A 98 -15.08 1.06 -0.51
C ARG A 98 -14.56 -0.25 0.09
N GLY A 99 -14.80 -0.51 1.37
CA GLY A 99 -14.46 -1.77 2.04
C GLY A 99 -12.96 -1.94 2.28
N LEU A 100 -12.21 -0.85 2.42
CA LEU A 100 -10.79 -0.87 2.81
C LEU A 100 -10.64 -1.57 4.17
N GLN A 101 -9.77 -2.57 4.27
CA GLN A 101 -9.60 -3.38 5.49
C GLN A 101 -8.17 -3.28 6.02
N VAL A 102 -8.01 -3.24 7.34
CA VAL A 102 -6.70 -3.41 7.98
C VAL A 102 -6.36 -4.90 7.99
N ARG A 103 -5.18 -5.27 7.50
CA ARG A 103 -4.69 -6.66 7.43
C ARG A 103 -3.61 -6.97 8.45
N ALA A 104 -2.77 -5.98 8.76
CA ALA A 104 -1.75 -6.07 9.80
C ALA A 104 -1.33 -4.66 10.26
N GLU A 105 -0.81 -4.57 11.48
CA GLU A 105 -0.26 -3.34 12.07
C GLU A 105 1.11 -3.55 12.69
#